data_AF-F8FPP1-F1
#
_entry.id   AF-F8FPP1-F1
#
_cell.length_a   1.000
_cell.length_b   1.000
_cell.length_c   1.000
_cell.angle_alpha   90.00
_cell.angle_beta   90.00
_cell.angle_gamma   90.00
#
_symmetry.space_group_name_H-M   'P 1'
#
loop_
_entity.id
_entity.type
_entity.pdbx_description
1 polymer ?
#
loop_
_entity_poly.entity_id
_entity_poly.type
_entity_poly.pdbx_seq_one_letter_code
_entity_poly.pdbx_strand_id
1 'polypeptide(L)'
;MAAPVKPKSSSSKSAKGTIMVQGRELTITNPQKLLWPEKGITKAIYLEKLAQLAPYLLTYCRGRYLTTIRFPDGWNEKSFYQKNVPEPTPDFVASAELEGIRYVHLDSLPTLLWLGNLAALEFHPSFHRIGSPLPAEWLIDIDPSLDPEPRIMEAAEIIGGILDGMNIRSVPKTSGATGVQIYVPIPPEKGYTFEQLRKIGQFVANFAVQKHPQLFTVERLKKDRGTRIYIDYLQHWYGKTLSAPYTPRAREAASVSTPLTWQEVAARPDPRDFHLLNIMERLQQKGDLIAQTPAQNLDPILSFLK
;
A
#
# COMPACT_ATOMS: atom_id res chain seq x y z
N MET A 1 5.02 14.55 48.20
CA MET A 1 4.78 13.84 46.93
C MET A 1 5.11 14.78 45.79
N ALA A 2 6.26 14.58 45.14
CA ALA A 2 6.72 15.43 44.04
C ALA A 2 6.17 14.89 42.70
N ALA A 3 5.60 15.77 41.89
CA ALA A 3 5.10 15.46 40.55
C ALA A 3 6.25 15.03 39.62
N PRO A 4 6.02 14.11 38.67
CA PRO A 4 7.06 13.71 37.72
C PRO A 4 7.37 14.86 36.77
N VAL A 5 8.65 15.25 36.74
CA VAL A 5 9.19 16.26 35.83
C VAL A 5 9.16 15.69 34.41
N LYS A 6 8.32 16.27 33.53
CA LYS A 6 8.40 16.02 32.09
C LYS A 6 9.80 16.43 31.59
N PRO A 7 10.50 15.61 30.79
CA PRO A 7 11.78 16.01 30.24
C PRO A 7 11.58 17.22 29.33
N LYS A 8 12.30 18.31 29.64
CA LYS A 8 12.38 19.50 28.79
C LYS A 8 12.98 19.09 27.45
N SER A 9 12.26 19.35 26.35
CA SER A 9 12.78 19.20 25.00
C SER A 9 13.97 20.15 24.81
N SER A 10 15.19 19.62 24.84
CA SER A 10 16.37 20.36 24.41
C SER A 10 16.23 20.66 22.92
N SER A 11 16.20 21.94 22.55
CA SER A 11 16.23 22.39 21.15
C SER A 11 17.59 22.04 20.52
N SER A 12 17.73 20.80 20.03
CA SER A 12 18.86 20.45 19.18
C SER A 12 18.77 21.31 17.91
N LYS A 13 19.81 22.09 17.59
CA LYS A 13 19.95 22.73 16.27
C LYS A 13 19.61 21.70 15.20
N SER A 14 18.66 22.00 14.31
CA SER A 14 18.25 21.08 13.25
C SER A 14 19.47 20.70 12.41
N ALA A 15 19.96 19.47 12.56
CA ALA A 15 21.01 18.98 11.68
C ALA A 15 20.45 18.97 10.25
N LYS A 16 21.15 19.65 9.34
CA LYS A 16 20.89 19.66 7.90
C LYS A 16 22.12 19.06 7.23
N GLY A 17 21.89 18.15 6.29
CA GLY A 17 22.94 17.55 5.49
C GLY A 17 22.46 17.39 4.07
N THR A 18 23.39 17.34 3.13
CA THR A 18 23.09 17.19 1.71
C THR A 18 23.63 15.85 1.22
N ILE A 19 22.85 15.14 0.40
CA ILE A 19 23.25 13.88 -0.22
C ILE A 19 23.08 13.98 -1.74
N MET A 20 23.93 13.27 -2.48
CA MET A 20 23.81 13.11 -3.93
C MET A 20 23.15 11.77 -4.24
N VAL A 21 22.05 11.79 -4.99
CA VAL A 21 21.28 10.60 -5.36
C VAL A 21 21.04 10.65 -6.86
N GLN A 22 21.62 9.72 -7.62
CA GLN A 22 21.50 9.67 -9.09
C GLN A 22 21.78 11.03 -9.77
N GLY A 23 22.82 11.74 -9.31
CA GLY A 23 23.21 13.05 -9.83
C GLY A 23 22.34 14.23 -9.38
N ARG A 24 21.35 14.00 -8.50
CA ARG A 24 20.50 15.04 -7.91
C ARG A 24 20.91 15.32 -6.47
N GLU A 25 20.96 16.59 -6.11
CA GLU A 25 21.26 17.03 -4.76
C GLU A 25 19.97 17.05 -3.90
N LEU A 26 19.99 16.41 -2.73
CA LEU A 26 18.88 16.44 -1.77
C LEU A 26 19.34 16.95 -0.40
N THR A 27 18.71 18.01 0.08
CA THR A 27 18.88 18.48 1.47
C THR A 27 17.99 17.67 2.42
N ILE A 28 18.60 16.87 3.29
CA ILE A 28 17.93 16.14 4.36
C ILE A 28 17.89 16.99 5.62
N THR A 29 16.70 17.13 6.21
CA THR A 29 16.47 17.93 7.41
C THR A 29 16.04 17.05 8.57
N ASN A 30 16.57 17.31 9.77
CA ASN A 30 16.25 16.55 10.98
C ASN A 30 16.45 15.02 10.81
N PRO A 31 17.63 14.57 10.35
CA PRO A 31 17.88 13.14 10.09
C PRO A 31 17.72 12.26 11.34
N GLN A 32 17.97 12.82 12.52
CA GLN A 32 17.85 12.11 13.80
C GLN A 32 16.42 12.11 14.39
N LYS A 33 15.45 12.74 13.71
CA LYS A 33 14.05 12.71 14.16
C LYS A 33 13.56 11.26 14.15
N LEU A 34 13.06 10.79 15.29
CA LEU A 34 12.42 9.48 15.38
C LEU A 34 11.07 9.53 14.67
N LEU A 35 10.89 8.70 13.66
CA LEU A 35 9.61 8.48 12.98
C LEU A 35 8.86 7.29 13.57
N TRP A 36 9.59 6.30 14.08
CA TRP A 36 9.09 5.23 14.97
C TRP A 36 9.99 5.11 16.21
N PRO A 37 9.66 5.81 17.31
CA PRO A 37 10.43 5.76 18.55
C PRO A 37 10.59 4.33 19.10
N GLU A 38 9.54 3.52 19.06
CA GLU A 38 9.49 2.16 19.61
C GLU A 38 10.43 1.20 18.89
N LYS A 39 10.71 1.48 17.61
CA LYS A 39 11.63 0.71 16.76
C LYS A 39 13.01 1.38 16.60
N GLY A 40 13.22 2.56 17.21
CA GLY A 40 14.43 3.36 17.02
C GLY A 40 14.64 3.86 15.59
N ILE A 41 13.59 3.90 14.75
CA ILE A 41 13.72 4.31 13.34
C ILE A 41 13.74 5.83 13.26
N THR A 42 14.92 6.37 12.97
CA THR A 42 15.11 7.78 12.65
C THR A 42 14.75 8.07 11.19
N LYS A 43 14.59 9.35 10.83
CA LYS A 43 14.41 9.76 9.44
C LYS A 43 15.55 9.27 8.54
N ALA A 44 16.79 9.29 9.01
CA ALA A 44 17.93 8.77 8.24
C ALA A 44 17.77 7.28 7.93
N ILE A 45 17.43 6.47 8.93
CA ILE A 45 17.15 5.03 8.74
C ILE A 45 15.97 4.84 7.79
N TYR A 46 14.91 5.63 7.96
CA TYR A 46 13.74 5.56 7.08
C TYR A 46 14.09 5.82 5.61
N LEU A 47 14.89 6.85 5.33
CA LEU A 47 15.36 7.16 3.97
C LEU A 47 16.27 6.06 3.41
N GLU A 48 17.14 5.46 4.22
CA GLU A 48 17.93 4.30 3.83
C GLU A 48 17.02 3.13 3.42
N LYS A 49 15.98 2.83 4.22
CA LYS A 49 15.04 1.75 3.91
C LYS A 49 14.21 2.04 2.67
N LEU A 50 13.80 3.29 2.43
CA LEU A 50 13.17 3.67 1.17
C LEU A 50 14.10 3.47 -0.02
N ALA A 51 15.37 3.79 0.11
CA ALA A 51 16.34 3.55 -0.96
C ALA A 51 16.49 2.07 -1.29
N GLN A 52 16.50 1.21 -0.26
CA GLN A 52 16.54 -0.25 -0.43
C GLN A 52 15.25 -0.80 -1.06
N LEU A 53 14.09 -0.26 -0.70
CA LEU A 53 12.78 -0.66 -1.24
C LEU A 53 12.50 -0.10 -2.65
N ALA A 54 13.25 0.91 -3.10
CA ALA A 54 12.97 1.63 -4.34
C ALA A 54 12.79 0.73 -5.58
N PRO A 55 13.61 -0.31 -5.83
CA PRO A 55 13.42 -1.20 -6.98
C PRO A 55 12.05 -1.91 -7.01
N TYR A 56 11.43 -2.09 -5.85
CA TYR A 56 10.16 -2.79 -5.69
C TYR A 56 9.00 -1.79 -5.63
N LEU A 57 9.07 -0.80 -4.75
CA LEU A 57 8.01 0.19 -4.55
C LEU A 57 7.76 1.03 -5.83
N LEU A 58 8.83 1.45 -6.53
CA LEU A 58 8.68 2.27 -7.73
C LEU A 58 7.96 1.53 -8.87
N THR A 59 8.05 0.20 -8.93
CA THR A 59 7.34 -0.63 -9.93
C THR A 59 5.82 -0.39 -9.90
N TYR A 60 5.26 -0.18 -8.71
CA TYR A 60 3.81 -0.02 -8.51
C TYR A 60 3.35 1.44 -8.47
N CYS A 61 4.29 2.38 -8.33
CA CYS A 61 4.01 3.81 -8.31
C CYS A 61 4.26 4.50 -9.66
N ARG A 62 5.19 3.99 -10.46
CA ARG A 62 5.57 4.59 -11.74
C ARG A 62 4.39 4.62 -12.71
N GLY A 63 4.23 5.75 -13.39
CA GLY A 63 3.18 5.99 -14.37
C GLY A 63 1.79 6.15 -13.77
N ARG A 64 1.66 6.45 -12.46
CA ARG A 64 0.37 6.56 -11.76
C ARG A 64 0.31 7.87 -10.96
N TYR A 65 -0.90 8.36 -10.72
CA TYR A 65 -1.12 9.53 -9.86
C TYR A 65 -0.91 9.11 -8.40
N LEU A 66 0.00 9.77 -7.69
CA LEU A 66 0.36 9.40 -6.33
C LEU A 66 -0.36 10.28 -5.29
N THR A 67 -1.08 9.63 -4.38
CA THR A 67 -1.42 10.23 -3.08
C THR A 67 -0.41 9.75 -2.05
N THR A 68 0.08 10.65 -1.19
CA THR A 68 0.88 10.27 -0.03
C THR A 68 0.15 10.57 1.26
N ILE A 69 0.46 9.83 2.32
CA ILE A 69 0.05 10.20 3.68
C ILE A 69 1.30 10.60 4.45
N ARG A 70 1.31 11.84 4.93
CA ARG A 70 2.46 12.44 5.60
C ARG A 70 2.25 12.49 7.10
N PHE A 71 3.30 12.17 7.83
CA PHE A 71 3.37 12.14 9.29
C PHE A 71 4.60 12.94 9.73
N PRO A 72 4.54 14.28 9.67
CA PRO A 72 5.70 15.13 9.94
C PRO A 72 6.37 14.85 11.28
N ASP A 73 5.58 14.44 12.29
CA ASP A 73 6.00 14.25 13.68
C ASP A 73 6.15 12.80 14.12
N GLY A 74 5.97 11.84 13.22
CA GLY A 74 6.06 10.41 13.52
C GLY A 74 4.74 9.67 13.33
N TRP A 75 4.80 8.34 13.29
CA TRP A 75 3.70 7.50 12.83
C TRP A 75 2.40 7.62 13.66
N ASN A 76 2.51 7.93 14.95
CA ASN A 76 1.39 8.03 15.90
C ASN A 76 0.87 9.48 16.06
N GLU A 77 1.46 10.43 15.34
CA GLU A 77 1.08 11.84 15.39
C GLU A 77 0.12 12.22 14.27
N LYS A 78 -0.27 13.50 14.23
CA LYS A 78 -1.17 14.03 13.21
C LYS A 78 -0.65 13.77 11.80
N SER A 79 -1.54 13.29 10.94
CA SER A 79 -1.26 13.03 9.54
C SER A 79 -2.19 13.78 8.61
N PHE A 80 -1.80 13.86 7.35
CA PHE A 80 -2.65 14.40 6.29
C PHE A 80 -2.40 13.70 4.96
N TYR A 81 -3.45 13.63 4.16
CA TYR A 81 -3.40 13.16 2.78
C TYR A 81 -2.91 14.29 1.88
N GLN A 82 -1.86 14.04 1.11
CA GLN A 82 -1.30 14.98 0.16
C GLN A 82 -1.49 14.42 -1.26
N LYS A 83 -2.41 15.03 -2.00
CA LYS A 83 -2.65 14.76 -3.42
C LYS A 83 -1.84 15.71 -4.31
N ASN A 84 -1.92 17.01 -4.01
CA ASN A 84 -1.23 18.03 -4.79
C ASN A 84 0.30 17.97 -4.53
N VAL A 85 1.12 18.27 -5.54
CA VAL A 85 2.58 18.34 -5.39
C VAL A 85 2.96 19.29 -4.25
N PRO A 86 3.79 18.87 -3.28
CA PRO A 86 4.30 19.76 -2.24
C PRO A 86 5.15 20.90 -2.81
N GLU A 87 4.96 22.12 -2.29
CA GLU A 87 5.80 23.27 -2.62
C GLU A 87 6.78 23.62 -1.47
N PRO A 88 8.02 24.08 -1.79
CA PRO A 88 8.60 24.19 -3.13
C PRO A 88 8.95 22.81 -3.73
N THR A 89 8.70 22.68 -5.04
CA THR A 89 8.97 21.45 -5.80
C THR A 89 10.39 21.47 -6.41
N PRO A 90 11.24 20.46 -6.15
CA PRO A 90 12.52 20.32 -6.85
C PRO A 90 12.34 20.09 -8.36
N ASP A 91 13.30 20.56 -9.17
CA ASP A 91 13.28 20.48 -10.64
C ASP A 91 13.19 19.05 -11.20
N PHE A 92 13.71 18.07 -10.45
CA PHE A 92 13.69 16.66 -10.83
C PHE A 92 12.36 15.95 -10.56
N VAL A 93 11.42 16.60 -9.86
CA VAL A 93 10.13 15.99 -9.52
C VAL A 93 9.16 16.19 -10.67
N ALA A 94 8.90 15.12 -11.42
CA ALA A 94 7.84 15.08 -12.41
C ALA A 94 6.45 15.13 -11.76
N SER A 95 5.49 15.68 -12.49
CA SER A 95 4.10 15.75 -12.06
C SER A 95 3.13 15.57 -13.22
N ALA A 96 1.90 15.19 -12.91
CA ALA A 96 0.83 15.03 -13.89
C ALA A 96 -0.49 15.57 -13.32
N GLU A 97 -1.31 16.16 -14.18
CA GLU A 97 -2.60 16.73 -13.77
C GLU A 97 -3.75 15.74 -13.98
N LEU A 98 -4.69 15.76 -13.04
CA LEU A 98 -5.99 15.09 -13.14
C LEU A 98 -7.02 15.94 -12.38
N GLU A 99 -8.09 16.33 -13.07
CA GLU A 99 -9.23 17.07 -12.48
C GLU A 99 -8.79 18.33 -11.70
N GLY A 100 -7.81 19.08 -12.23
CA GLY A 100 -7.29 20.30 -11.62
C GLY A 100 -6.34 20.09 -10.43
N ILE A 101 -5.98 18.84 -10.12
CA ILE A 101 -4.98 18.51 -9.11
C ILE A 101 -3.68 18.07 -9.81
N ARG A 102 -2.56 18.70 -9.45
CA ARG A 102 -1.23 18.31 -9.90
C ARG A 102 -0.66 17.25 -8.96
N TYR A 103 -0.54 16.01 -9.41
CA TYR A 103 -0.01 14.90 -8.61
C TYR A 103 1.48 14.67 -8.86
N VAL A 104 2.20 14.20 -7.85
CA VAL A 104 3.58 13.73 -8.04
C VAL A 104 3.59 12.47 -8.89
N HIS A 105 4.46 12.42 -9.90
CA HIS A 105 4.79 11.19 -10.60
C HIS A 105 6.02 10.56 -9.94
N LEU A 106 5.79 9.50 -9.15
CA LEU A 106 6.86 8.82 -8.42
C LEU A 106 7.52 7.75 -9.30
N ASP A 107 8.56 8.16 -10.03
CA ASP A 107 9.24 7.33 -11.04
C ASP A 107 10.72 7.05 -10.75
N SER A 108 11.30 7.72 -9.75
CA SER A 108 12.73 7.73 -9.48
C SER A 108 13.06 7.73 -7.98
N LEU A 109 14.29 7.30 -7.66
CA LEU A 109 14.80 7.25 -6.29
C LEU A 109 14.92 8.66 -5.67
N PRO A 110 15.43 9.71 -6.36
CA PRO A 110 15.42 11.07 -5.84
C PRO A 110 14.02 11.55 -5.42
N THR A 111 13.00 11.32 -6.24
CA THR A 111 11.61 11.71 -5.91
C THR A 111 11.10 10.94 -4.68
N LEU A 112 11.41 9.64 -4.57
CA LEU A 112 11.05 8.83 -3.40
C LEU A 112 11.66 9.38 -2.11
N LEU A 113 12.97 9.65 -2.12
CA LEU A 113 13.69 10.13 -0.93
C LEU A 113 13.30 11.57 -0.57
N TRP A 114 12.97 12.40 -1.56
CA TRP A 114 12.42 13.73 -1.31
C TRP A 114 11.07 13.65 -0.58
N LEU A 115 10.13 12.82 -1.05
CA LEU A 115 8.86 12.58 -0.36
C LEU A 115 9.07 11.99 1.04
N GLY A 116 10.00 11.03 1.18
CA GLY A 116 10.35 10.47 2.48
C GLY A 116 10.93 11.50 3.45
N ASN A 117 11.72 12.46 2.96
CA ASN A 117 12.30 13.55 3.77
C ASN A 117 11.22 14.52 4.25
N LEU A 118 10.15 14.68 3.45
CA LEU A 118 8.90 15.35 3.80
C LEU A 118 8.01 14.53 4.75
N ALA A 119 8.49 13.38 5.21
CA ALA A 119 7.79 12.42 6.07
C ALA A 119 6.51 11.84 5.45
N ALA A 120 6.47 11.66 4.12
CA ALA A 120 5.51 10.76 3.51
C ALA A 120 5.85 9.34 3.95
N LEU A 121 5.00 8.74 4.80
CA LEU A 121 5.20 7.39 5.31
C LEU A 121 4.43 6.34 4.50
N GLU A 122 3.40 6.76 3.77
CA GLU A 122 2.60 5.87 2.93
C GLU A 122 2.45 6.40 1.51
N PHE A 123 2.56 5.50 0.53
CA PHE A 123 2.49 5.76 -0.91
C PHE A 123 1.29 5.02 -1.50
N HIS A 124 0.35 5.79 -2.04
CA HIS A 124 -0.95 5.30 -2.53
C HIS A 124 -1.14 5.68 -4.00
N PRO A 125 -0.66 4.87 -4.96
CA PRO A 125 -0.88 5.10 -6.38
C PRO A 125 -2.36 4.90 -6.77
N SER A 126 -2.79 5.64 -7.80
CA SER A 126 -4.12 5.51 -8.42
C SER A 126 -4.29 4.19 -9.15
N PHE A 127 -5.50 3.62 -9.22
CA PHE A 127 -5.69 2.34 -9.92
C PHE A 127 -5.37 2.34 -11.42
N HIS A 128 -5.43 3.50 -12.07
CA HIS A 128 -5.14 3.70 -13.48
C HIS A 128 -3.77 4.34 -13.69
N ARG A 129 -3.25 4.23 -14.91
CA ARG A 129 -2.05 4.96 -15.34
C ARG A 129 -2.39 6.41 -15.69
N ILE A 130 -1.40 7.29 -15.61
CA ILE A 130 -1.51 8.69 -16.05
C ILE A 130 -2.03 8.73 -17.50
N GLY A 131 -3.09 9.51 -17.72
CA GLY A 131 -3.73 9.66 -19.04
C GLY A 131 -4.56 8.46 -19.52
N SER A 132 -4.68 7.38 -18.75
CA SER A 132 -5.48 6.20 -19.11
C SER A 132 -6.79 6.16 -18.32
N PRO A 133 -7.95 5.92 -18.98
CA PRO A 133 -9.20 5.64 -18.28
C PRO A 133 -9.27 4.21 -17.73
N LEU A 134 -8.30 3.36 -18.10
CA LEU A 134 -8.29 1.94 -17.79
C LEU A 134 -7.43 1.61 -16.55
N PRO A 135 -7.83 0.62 -15.74
CA PRO A 135 -7.05 0.09 -14.63
C PRO A 135 -5.70 -0.47 -15.09
N ALA A 136 -4.67 -0.28 -14.26
CA ALA A 136 -3.35 -0.84 -14.46
C ALA A 136 -3.24 -2.31 -13.98
N GLU A 137 -4.06 -2.67 -13.00
CA GLU A 137 -4.09 -3.98 -12.33
C GLU A 137 -5.48 -4.19 -11.72
N TRP A 138 -5.86 -5.43 -11.42
CA TRP A 138 -7.07 -5.72 -10.66
C TRP A 138 -6.72 -6.16 -9.24
N LEU A 139 -7.55 -5.77 -8.27
CA LEU A 139 -7.44 -6.28 -6.91
C LEU A 139 -8.78 -6.37 -6.20
N ILE A 140 -8.79 -7.15 -5.12
CA ILE A 140 -9.87 -7.24 -4.14
C ILE A 140 -9.28 -6.85 -2.77
N ASP A 141 -9.92 -5.91 -2.08
CA ASP A 141 -9.52 -5.47 -0.75
C ASP A 141 -10.37 -6.17 0.32
N ILE A 142 -9.71 -6.77 1.31
CA ILE A 142 -10.32 -7.54 2.40
C ILE A 142 -10.11 -6.73 3.68
N ASP A 143 -11.17 -6.02 4.10
CA ASP A 143 -11.15 -5.02 5.14
C ASP A 143 -11.83 -5.54 6.42
N PRO A 144 -11.09 -5.74 7.53
CA PRO A 144 -11.66 -6.27 8.75
C PRO A 144 -12.52 -5.24 9.49
N SER A 145 -13.56 -5.73 10.17
CA SER A 145 -14.35 -4.89 11.08
C SER A 145 -13.69 -4.75 12.45
N LEU A 146 -12.82 -5.69 12.82
CA LEU A 146 -12.06 -5.73 14.07
C LEU A 146 -10.60 -5.32 13.83
N ASP A 147 -9.96 -4.78 14.87
CA ASP A 147 -8.52 -4.51 14.91
C ASP A 147 -8.01 -4.87 16.31
N PRO A 148 -7.35 -6.02 16.51
CA PRO A 148 -6.93 -7.00 15.49
C PRO A 148 -8.08 -7.90 14.98
N GLU A 149 -7.92 -8.44 13.77
CA GLU A 149 -8.80 -9.47 13.20
C GLU A 149 -8.05 -10.81 13.09
N PRO A 150 -8.30 -11.77 13.99
CA PRO A 150 -7.56 -13.03 14.01
C PRO A 150 -7.83 -13.93 12.79
N ARG A 151 -8.95 -13.70 12.08
CA ARG A 151 -9.35 -14.51 10.91
C ARG A 151 -8.93 -13.90 9.58
N ILE A 152 -8.12 -12.83 9.57
CA ILE A 152 -7.83 -12.10 8.32
C ILE A 152 -7.10 -12.95 7.28
N MET A 153 -6.19 -13.83 7.71
CA MET A 153 -5.48 -14.74 6.80
C MET A 153 -6.38 -15.89 6.32
N GLU A 154 -7.31 -16.36 7.16
CA GLU A 154 -8.34 -17.33 6.77
C GLU A 154 -9.25 -16.73 5.69
N ALA A 155 -9.68 -15.50 5.89
CA ALA A 155 -10.46 -14.76 4.91
C ALA A 155 -9.70 -14.62 3.57
N ALA A 156 -8.42 -14.25 3.61
CA ALA A 156 -7.59 -14.15 2.40
C ALA A 156 -7.46 -15.49 1.67
N GLU A 157 -7.23 -16.58 2.40
CA GLU A 157 -7.13 -17.94 1.85
C GLU A 157 -8.43 -18.37 1.16
N ILE A 158 -9.59 -18.12 1.77
CA ILE A 158 -10.88 -18.47 1.18
C ILE A 158 -11.11 -17.71 -0.13
N ILE A 159 -10.85 -16.39 -0.16
CA ILE A 159 -10.99 -15.61 -1.40
C ILE A 159 -9.98 -16.06 -2.46
N GLY A 160 -8.75 -16.36 -2.05
CA GLY A 160 -7.73 -16.97 -2.92
C GLY A 160 -8.19 -18.28 -3.54
N GLY A 161 -8.76 -19.19 -2.73
CA GLY A 161 -9.31 -20.47 -3.20
C GLY A 161 -10.50 -20.32 -4.15
N ILE A 162 -11.34 -19.29 -3.95
CA ILE A 162 -12.42 -18.97 -4.91
C ILE A 162 -11.83 -18.55 -6.26
N LEU A 163 -10.81 -17.68 -6.26
CA LEU A 163 -10.14 -17.25 -7.49
C LEU A 163 -9.41 -18.42 -8.17
N ASP A 164 -8.74 -19.27 -7.41
CA ASP A 164 -8.08 -20.47 -7.93
C ASP A 164 -9.07 -21.46 -8.56
N GLY A 165 -10.23 -21.67 -7.94
CA GLY A 165 -11.34 -22.46 -8.51
C GLY A 165 -11.92 -21.86 -9.80
N MET A 166 -11.71 -20.56 -10.04
CA MET A 166 -12.04 -19.87 -11.30
C MET A 166 -10.86 -19.86 -12.29
N ASN A 167 -9.76 -20.55 -11.97
CA ASN A 167 -8.51 -20.57 -12.72
C ASN A 167 -7.86 -19.17 -12.85
N ILE A 168 -8.04 -18.32 -11.85
CA ILE A 168 -7.44 -16.98 -11.75
C ILE A 168 -6.28 -17.03 -10.76
N ARG A 169 -5.05 -16.98 -11.26
CA ARG A 169 -3.88 -16.87 -10.38
C ARG A 169 -3.82 -15.47 -9.77
N SER A 170 -3.55 -15.44 -8.47
CA SER A 170 -3.55 -14.21 -7.68
C SER A 170 -2.50 -14.24 -6.59
N VAL A 171 -2.15 -13.06 -6.06
CA VAL A 171 -1.11 -12.89 -5.04
C VAL A 171 -1.70 -12.14 -3.84
N PRO A 172 -1.72 -12.74 -2.64
CA PRO A 172 -2.14 -12.06 -1.43
C PRO A 172 -1.04 -11.09 -0.98
N LYS A 173 -1.45 -9.97 -0.43
CA LYS A 173 -0.56 -8.93 0.09
C LYS A 173 -1.14 -8.39 1.39
N THR A 174 -0.35 -8.42 2.46
CA THR A 174 -0.75 -7.70 3.68
C THR A 174 -0.87 -6.22 3.34
N SER A 175 -1.93 -5.55 3.81
CA SER A 175 -2.02 -4.09 3.64
C SER A 175 -0.89 -3.38 4.40
N GLY A 176 -0.27 -4.05 5.38
CA GLY A 176 0.63 -3.50 6.38
C GLY A 176 -0.11 -2.70 7.46
N ALA A 177 -1.43 -2.60 7.38
CA ALA A 177 -2.28 -2.11 8.46
C ALA A 177 -3.07 -3.29 9.03
N THR A 178 -4.38 -3.35 8.81
CA THR A 178 -5.28 -4.36 9.40
C THR A 178 -5.76 -5.40 8.39
N GLY A 179 -5.93 -5.01 7.12
CA GLY A 179 -6.48 -5.87 6.07
C GLY A 179 -5.47 -6.57 5.18
N VAL A 180 -5.98 -7.32 4.20
CA VAL A 180 -5.24 -8.02 3.15
C VAL A 180 -5.81 -7.62 1.79
N GLN A 181 -4.97 -7.54 0.78
CA GLN A 181 -5.35 -7.23 -0.60
C GLN A 181 -4.91 -8.39 -1.49
N ILE A 182 -5.75 -8.81 -2.42
CA ILE A 182 -5.42 -9.87 -3.38
C ILE A 182 -5.26 -9.23 -4.76
N TYR A 183 -4.05 -9.31 -5.31
CA TYR A 183 -3.69 -8.75 -6.60
C TYR A 183 -3.84 -9.79 -7.71
N VAL A 184 -4.37 -9.34 -8.84
CA VAL A 184 -4.49 -10.10 -10.08
C VAL A 184 -3.87 -9.25 -11.21
N PRO A 185 -2.63 -9.56 -11.63
CA PRO A 185 -2.03 -8.92 -12.78
C PRO A 185 -2.90 -9.13 -14.03
N ILE A 186 -3.14 -8.08 -14.81
CA ILE A 186 -3.96 -8.13 -16.03
C ILE A 186 -3.19 -7.60 -17.24
N PRO A 187 -3.39 -8.19 -18.43
CA PRO A 187 -2.76 -7.75 -19.67
C PRO A 187 -3.32 -6.38 -20.12
N PRO A 188 -2.48 -5.34 -20.28
CA PRO A 188 -2.94 -4.03 -20.74
C PRO A 188 -3.68 -4.07 -22.08
N GLU A 189 -3.26 -4.95 -22.99
CA GLU A 189 -3.81 -5.11 -24.34
C GLU A 189 -5.25 -5.64 -24.36
N LYS A 190 -5.74 -6.24 -23.27
CA LYS A 190 -7.15 -6.66 -23.15
C LYS A 190 -8.10 -5.50 -22.89
N GLY A 191 -7.59 -4.37 -22.41
CA GLY A 191 -8.38 -3.16 -22.24
C GLY A 191 -9.54 -3.29 -21.24
N TYR A 192 -9.39 -4.09 -20.19
CA TYR A 192 -10.45 -4.29 -19.19
C TYR A 192 -10.86 -2.96 -18.53
N THR A 193 -12.16 -2.72 -18.41
CA THR A 193 -12.68 -1.53 -17.72
C THR A 193 -12.81 -1.77 -16.21
N PHE A 194 -12.82 -0.68 -15.43
CA PHE A 194 -13.13 -0.76 -14.00
C PHE A 194 -14.46 -1.47 -13.70
N GLU A 195 -15.47 -1.26 -14.55
CA GLU A 195 -16.77 -1.90 -14.39
C GLU A 195 -16.68 -3.42 -14.59
N GLN A 196 -15.99 -3.88 -15.63
CA GLN A 196 -15.79 -5.31 -15.89
C GLN A 196 -15.10 -6.00 -14.72
N LEU A 197 -14.00 -5.41 -14.22
CA LEU A 197 -13.26 -5.97 -13.09
C LEU A 197 -14.10 -5.99 -11.80
N ARG A 198 -14.90 -4.94 -11.56
CA ARG A 198 -15.83 -4.93 -10.42
C ARG A 198 -16.94 -5.94 -10.53
N LYS A 199 -17.44 -6.27 -11.74
CA LYS A 199 -18.43 -7.35 -11.91
C LYS A 199 -17.86 -8.69 -11.45
N ILE A 200 -16.60 -8.98 -11.79
CA ILE A 200 -15.91 -10.17 -11.29
C ILE A 200 -15.75 -10.10 -9.76
N GLY A 201 -15.28 -8.97 -9.23
CA GLY A 201 -15.13 -8.77 -7.79
C GLY A 201 -16.44 -8.92 -7.01
N GLN A 202 -17.54 -8.42 -7.56
CA GLN A 202 -18.88 -8.55 -6.99
C GLN A 202 -19.34 -10.01 -6.98
N PHE A 203 -19.11 -10.75 -8.07
CA PHE A 203 -19.41 -12.18 -8.14
C PHE A 203 -18.65 -12.96 -7.05
N VAL A 204 -17.33 -12.74 -6.95
CA VAL A 204 -16.48 -13.36 -5.93
C VAL A 204 -16.96 -13.02 -4.53
N ALA A 205 -17.24 -11.74 -4.26
CA ALA A 205 -17.70 -11.26 -2.96
C ALA A 205 -19.05 -11.88 -2.56
N ASN A 206 -20.02 -11.90 -3.47
CA ASN A 206 -21.34 -12.49 -3.22
C ASN A 206 -21.25 -14.00 -2.99
N PHE A 207 -20.43 -14.70 -3.78
CA PHE A 207 -20.20 -16.12 -3.58
C PHE A 207 -19.57 -16.42 -2.21
N ALA A 208 -18.56 -15.64 -1.81
CA ALA A 208 -17.93 -15.78 -0.49
C ALA A 208 -18.92 -15.52 0.66
N VAL A 209 -19.76 -14.48 0.55
CA VAL A 209 -20.82 -14.20 1.53
C VAL A 209 -21.85 -15.33 1.59
N GLN A 210 -22.24 -15.90 0.45
CA GLN A 210 -23.18 -17.02 0.41
C GLN A 210 -22.61 -18.27 1.08
N LYS A 211 -21.31 -18.57 0.86
CA LYS A 211 -20.65 -19.74 1.41
C LYS A 211 -20.24 -19.59 2.87
N HIS A 212 -19.86 -18.39 3.29
CA HIS A 212 -19.40 -18.09 4.65
C HIS A 212 -20.08 -16.84 5.22
N PRO A 213 -21.41 -16.85 5.41
CA PRO A 213 -22.18 -15.65 5.80
C PRO A 213 -21.86 -15.11 7.19
N GLN A 214 -21.24 -15.93 8.05
CA GLN A 214 -20.77 -15.54 9.38
C GLN A 214 -19.37 -14.91 9.36
N LEU A 215 -18.63 -15.07 8.27
CA LEU A 215 -17.27 -14.54 8.12
C LEU A 215 -17.26 -13.30 7.24
N PHE A 216 -17.98 -13.29 6.12
CA PHE A 216 -17.92 -12.22 5.13
C PHE A 216 -19.18 -11.35 5.09
N THR A 217 -19.00 -10.12 4.62
CA THR A 217 -20.07 -9.20 4.27
C THR A 217 -19.67 -8.32 3.09
N VAL A 218 -20.68 -7.81 2.36
CA VAL A 218 -20.54 -6.71 1.39
C VAL A 218 -21.15 -5.41 1.92
N GLU A 219 -21.55 -5.38 3.20
CA GLU A 219 -22.07 -4.19 3.86
C GLU A 219 -20.96 -3.14 4.03
N ARG A 220 -21.21 -1.96 3.48
CA ARG A 220 -20.25 -0.85 3.45
C ARG A 220 -20.15 -0.15 4.80
N LEU A 221 -21.24 -0.04 5.55
CA LEU A 221 -21.26 0.67 6.82
C LEU A 221 -20.67 -0.22 7.92
N LYS A 222 -19.51 0.17 8.47
CA LYS A 222 -18.79 -0.61 9.50
C LYS A 222 -19.68 -1.01 10.69
N LYS A 223 -20.58 -0.12 11.12
CA LYS A 223 -21.54 -0.37 12.21
C LYS A 223 -22.50 -1.55 11.93
N ASP A 224 -22.76 -1.86 10.67
CA ASP A 224 -23.74 -2.88 10.25
C ASP A 224 -23.04 -4.20 9.84
N ARG A 225 -21.70 -4.23 9.86
CA ARG A 225 -20.90 -5.43 9.56
C ARG A 225 -20.90 -6.44 10.71
N GLY A 226 -21.07 -5.98 11.96
CA GLY A 226 -20.82 -6.79 13.15
C GLY A 226 -19.34 -7.18 13.22
N THR A 227 -19.06 -8.48 13.37
CA THR A 227 -17.69 -9.03 13.36
C THR A 227 -17.27 -9.57 11.99
N ARG A 228 -18.07 -9.35 10.94
CA ARG A 228 -17.79 -9.88 9.60
C ARG A 228 -16.75 -9.03 8.88
N ILE A 229 -15.94 -9.68 8.05
CA ILE A 229 -14.90 -9.08 7.22
C ILE A 229 -15.53 -8.58 5.92
N TYR A 230 -15.28 -7.33 5.58
CA TYR A 230 -15.82 -6.70 4.38
C TYR A 230 -14.96 -7.02 3.16
N ILE A 231 -15.61 -7.49 2.09
CA ILE A 231 -14.96 -7.68 0.79
C ILE A 231 -15.23 -6.42 -0.05
N ASP A 232 -14.28 -5.50 -0.07
CA ASP A 232 -14.43 -4.19 -0.71
C ASP A 232 -14.11 -4.24 -2.21
N TYR A 233 -14.96 -4.93 -2.97
CA TYR A 233 -14.88 -4.88 -4.44
C TYR A 233 -15.19 -3.47 -4.99
N LEU A 234 -15.80 -2.59 -4.20
CA LEU A 234 -16.06 -1.18 -4.52
C LEU A 234 -14.87 -0.27 -4.23
N GLN A 235 -13.74 -0.80 -3.78
CA GLN A 235 -12.52 -0.01 -3.70
C GLN A 235 -11.92 0.22 -5.09
N HIS A 236 -12.20 -0.67 -6.05
CA HIS A 236 -11.63 -0.62 -7.39
C HIS A 236 -12.40 0.32 -8.34
N TRP A 237 -12.18 1.63 -8.22
CA TRP A 237 -12.73 2.67 -9.10
C TRP A 237 -11.66 3.55 -9.72
N TYR A 238 -12.01 4.16 -10.86
CA TYR A 238 -11.25 5.27 -11.43
C TYR A 238 -11.05 6.38 -10.38
N GLY A 239 -9.89 7.03 -10.39
CA GLY A 239 -9.53 8.08 -9.43
C GLY A 239 -9.20 7.61 -8.01
N LYS A 240 -9.58 6.39 -7.60
CA LYS A 240 -9.23 5.86 -6.28
C LYS A 240 -7.78 5.38 -6.22
N THR A 241 -7.24 5.38 -5.00
CA THR A 241 -5.88 4.97 -4.67
C THR A 241 -5.88 3.88 -3.61
N LEU A 242 -4.81 3.09 -3.54
CA LEU A 242 -4.59 2.12 -2.46
C LEU A 242 -3.10 2.03 -2.14
N SER A 243 -2.76 1.54 -0.94
CA SER A 243 -1.37 1.33 -0.52
C SER A 243 -0.61 0.46 -1.53
N ALA A 244 0.46 1.01 -2.10
CA ALA A 244 1.31 0.29 -3.03
C ALA A 244 1.88 -0.98 -2.38
N PRO A 245 2.14 -2.06 -3.13
CA PRO A 245 3.09 -3.06 -2.68
C PRO A 245 4.41 -2.41 -2.25
N TYR A 246 4.93 -2.91 -1.12
CA TYR A 246 6.17 -2.47 -0.50
C TYR A 246 6.15 -1.06 0.10
N THR A 247 5.00 -0.37 0.14
CA THR A 247 4.91 0.88 0.91
C THR A 247 5.05 0.59 2.41
N PRO A 248 5.82 1.38 3.15
CA PRO A 248 5.70 1.44 4.60
C PRO A 248 4.29 1.89 5.01
N ARG A 249 3.89 1.53 6.22
CA ARG A 249 2.62 1.92 6.84
C ARG A 249 2.90 2.58 8.19
N ALA A 250 2.19 3.67 8.48
CA ALA A 250 2.32 4.40 9.73
C ALA A 250 1.60 3.65 10.86
N ARG A 251 2.19 2.54 11.30
CA ARG A 251 1.75 1.67 12.40
C ARG A 251 2.91 1.42 13.35
N GLU A 252 2.62 1.07 14.59
CA GLU A 252 3.64 0.83 15.64
C GLU A 252 4.78 -0.10 15.19
N ALA A 253 4.46 -1.15 14.43
CA ALA A 253 5.43 -2.11 13.94
C ALA A 253 6.37 -1.57 12.84
N ALA A 254 6.13 -0.36 12.30
CA ALA A 254 6.74 0.13 11.06
C ALA A 254 6.57 -0.86 9.91
N SER A 255 5.36 -1.43 9.83
CA SER A 255 5.00 -2.51 8.92
C SER A 255 5.06 -2.07 7.46
N VAL A 256 5.26 -3.04 6.58
CA VAL A 256 5.34 -2.85 5.13
C VAL A 256 4.23 -3.66 4.47
N SER A 257 3.57 -3.07 3.47
CA SER A 257 2.55 -3.78 2.69
C SER A 257 3.21 -4.87 1.84
N THR A 258 3.09 -6.13 2.24
CA THR A 258 4.01 -7.18 1.79
C THR A 258 3.28 -8.31 1.05
N PRO A 259 3.60 -8.54 -0.24
CA PRO A 259 3.15 -9.73 -0.96
C PRO A 259 3.63 -11.03 -0.29
N LEU A 260 2.72 -11.99 -0.18
CA LEU A 260 2.94 -13.29 0.44
C LEU A 260 2.70 -14.42 -0.56
N THR A 261 3.29 -15.59 -0.30
CA THR A 261 2.85 -16.82 -0.96
C THR A 261 1.58 -17.34 -0.30
N TRP A 262 0.82 -18.18 -1.00
CA TRP A 262 -0.34 -18.85 -0.40
C TRP A 262 0.04 -19.79 0.75
N GLN A 263 1.22 -20.40 0.72
CA GLN A 263 1.76 -21.19 1.83
C GLN A 263 1.99 -20.35 3.08
N GLU A 264 2.48 -19.12 2.91
CA GLU A 264 2.64 -18.19 4.03
C GLU A 264 1.27 -17.79 4.58
N VAL A 265 0.28 -17.50 3.74
CA VAL A 265 -1.09 -17.20 4.21
C VAL A 265 -1.69 -18.35 5.02
N ALA A 266 -1.48 -19.60 4.60
CA ALA A 266 -1.93 -20.78 5.32
C ALA A 266 -1.26 -20.92 6.70
N ALA A 267 -0.02 -20.43 6.86
CA ALA A 267 0.70 -20.40 8.14
C ALA A 267 0.24 -19.29 9.10
N ARG A 268 -0.74 -18.46 8.71
CA ARG A 268 -1.36 -17.40 9.54
C ARG A 268 -0.36 -16.39 10.15
N PRO A 269 0.54 -15.78 9.36
CA PRO A 269 1.52 -14.83 9.88
C PRO A 269 0.82 -13.58 10.42
N ASP A 270 1.48 -12.89 11.35
CA ASP A 270 1.05 -11.57 11.75
C ASP A 270 1.51 -10.55 10.69
N PRO A 271 0.63 -9.69 10.15
CA PRO A 271 1.04 -8.62 9.24
C PRO A 271 2.15 -7.71 9.80
N ARG A 272 2.27 -7.61 11.12
CA ARG A 272 3.30 -6.83 11.83
C ARG A 272 4.69 -7.44 11.73
N ASP A 273 4.80 -8.72 11.39
CA ASP A 273 6.09 -9.42 11.21
C ASP A 273 6.85 -8.92 9.98
N PHE A 274 6.18 -8.23 9.06
CA PHE A 274 6.79 -7.64 7.86
C PHE A 274 6.98 -6.14 8.06
N HIS A 275 8.20 -5.70 8.35
CA HIS A 275 8.48 -4.31 8.71
C HIS A 275 9.78 -3.75 8.12
N LEU A 276 9.96 -2.44 8.19
CA LEU A 276 11.09 -1.73 7.56
C LEU A 276 12.47 -2.30 7.90
N LEU A 277 12.65 -2.86 9.10
CA LEU A 277 13.93 -3.37 9.55
C LEU A 277 14.28 -4.79 9.04
N ASN A 278 13.32 -5.57 8.53
CA ASN A 278 13.55 -6.97 8.09
C ASN A 278 13.10 -7.26 6.65
N ILE A 279 12.31 -6.36 6.04
CA ILE A 279 11.71 -6.58 4.72
C ILE A 279 12.72 -6.90 3.62
N MET A 280 13.94 -6.36 3.71
CA MET A 280 14.97 -6.57 2.69
C MET A 280 15.50 -8.00 2.66
N GLU A 281 15.62 -8.66 3.82
CA GLU A 281 16.04 -10.07 3.88
C GLU A 281 15.02 -10.96 3.16
N ARG A 282 13.73 -10.68 3.39
CA ARG A 282 12.63 -11.34 2.66
C ARG A 282 12.73 -11.10 1.16
N LEU A 283 12.90 -9.85 0.74
CA LEU A 283 12.94 -9.48 -0.68
C LEU A 283 14.13 -10.10 -1.42
N GLN A 284 15.27 -10.27 -0.76
CA GLN A 284 16.42 -10.99 -1.32
C GLN A 284 16.12 -12.48 -1.55
N GLN A 285 15.30 -13.10 -0.71
CA GLN A 285 14.96 -14.52 -0.80
C GLN A 285 13.78 -14.79 -1.76
N LYS A 286 12.75 -13.95 -1.75
CA LYS A 286 11.47 -14.18 -2.45
C LYS A 286 11.31 -13.34 -3.71
N GLY A 287 12.07 -12.26 -3.83
CA GLY A 287 11.88 -11.26 -4.89
C GLY A 287 10.49 -10.62 -4.83
N ASP A 288 10.03 -10.15 -5.99
CA ASP A 288 8.70 -9.58 -6.15
C ASP A 288 7.70 -10.65 -6.62
N LEU A 289 6.81 -11.08 -5.73
CA LEU A 289 5.84 -12.15 -6.01
C LEU A 289 4.74 -11.72 -6.99
N ILE A 290 4.36 -10.43 -6.98
CA ILE A 290 3.35 -9.91 -7.90
C ILE A 290 3.95 -9.84 -9.31
N ALA A 291 5.19 -9.32 -9.44
CA ALA A 291 5.88 -9.26 -10.73
C ALA A 291 6.21 -10.65 -11.32
N GLN A 292 6.41 -11.66 -10.46
CA GLN A 292 6.60 -13.06 -10.88
C GLN A 292 5.31 -13.74 -11.35
N THR A 293 4.14 -13.15 -11.06
CA THR A 293 2.84 -13.73 -11.41
C THR A 293 2.43 -13.27 -12.82
N PRO A 294 2.19 -14.19 -13.77
CA PRO A 294 1.80 -13.80 -15.12
C PRO A 294 0.47 -13.02 -15.14
N ALA A 295 0.28 -12.20 -16.17
CA ALA A 295 -0.99 -11.53 -16.40
C ALA A 295 -2.11 -12.54 -16.72
N GLN A 296 -3.29 -12.34 -16.14
CA GLN A 296 -4.44 -13.24 -16.26
C GLN A 296 -5.42 -12.76 -17.35
N ASN A 297 -5.83 -13.67 -18.23
CA ASN A 297 -6.92 -13.43 -19.18
C ASN A 297 -8.26 -13.68 -18.49
N LEU A 298 -9.06 -12.62 -18.33
CA LEU A 298 -10.36 -12.66 -17.64
C LEU A 298 -11.55 -12.78 -18.60
N ASP A 299 -11.32 -12.86 -19.92
CA ASP A 299 -12.39 -12.96 -20.93
C ASP A 299 -13.35 -14.15 -20.69
N PRO A 300 -12.89 -15.36 -20.31
CA PRO A 300 -13.79 -16.49 -20.06
C PRO A 300 -14.78 -16.18 -18.92
N ILE A 301 -14.29 -15.55 -17.84
CA ILE A 301 -15.10 -15.21 -16.68
C ILE A 301 -16.07 -14.08 -17.01
N LEU A 302 -15.59 -13.04 -17.70
CA LEU A 302 -16.46 -11.94 -18.13
C LEU A 302 -17.57 -12.41 -19.08
N SER A 303 -17.28 -13.41 -19.91
CA SER A 303 -18.28 -13.98 -20.82
C SER A 303 -19.36 -14.77 -20.07
N PHE A 304 -19.00 -15.41 -18.96
CA PHE A 304 -19.94 -16.09 -18.07
C PHE A 304 -20.82 -15.12 -17.25
N LEU A 305 -20.30 -13.93 -16.92
CA LEU A 305 -21.00 -12.91 -16.13
C LEU A 305 -21.89 -11.97 -16.97
N LYS A 306 -22.00 -12.19 -18.29
CA LYS A 306 -22.84 -11.40 -19.18
C LYS A 306 -24.32 -11.75 -19.04
#